data_AF-A0AAD9FK84-F1
#
_entry.id   AF-A0AAD9FK84-F1
#
_cell.length_a   1.000
_cell.length_b   1.000
_cell.length_c   1.000
_cell.angle_alpha   90.00
_cell.angle_beta   90.00
_cell.angle_gamma   90.00
#
_symmetry.space_group_name_H-M   'P 1'
#
loop_
_entity.id
_entity.type
_entity.pdbx_description
1 polymer ?
#
loop_
_entity_poly.entity_id
_entity_poly.type
_entity_poly.pdbx_seq_one_letter_code
_entity_poly.pdbx_strand_id
1 'polypeptide(L)'
;MPRKLWQVKLTCPHPECNKELLSSAGLHQKIRQVVAVGKMYFVASESLACRRCKRTLISWSHDLVSQLDIGHRVQFPCILTSKLACDAEVASLMRQRGMVSSSIQIQRKLQERHDEVWMQKTVQYLQDCKASAVTWGRILPGPFEPAPAMPPVPKHRG
;
A
#
# COMPACT_ATOMS: atom_id res chain seq x y z
N MET A 1 -2.31 2.01 11.97
CA MET A 1 -3.14 2.72 12.97
C MET A 1 -2.25 3.12 14.14
N PRO A 2 -1.44 4.18 14.00
CA PRO A 2 -0.38 4.49 14.96
C PRO A 2 -0.89 4.64 16.40
N ARG A 3 -2.03 5.33 16.61
CA ARG A 3 -2.58 5.55 17.95
C ARG A 3 -3.05 4.25 18.62
N LYS A 4 -3.68 3.34 17.88
CA LYS A 4 -4.15 2.05 18.42
C LYS A 4 -3.02 1.02 18.57
N LEU A 5 -2.11 0.94 17.61
CA LEU A 5 -1.04 -0.06 17.59
C LEU A 5 0.08 0.26 18.59
N TRP A 6 0.43 1.54 18.71
CA TRP A 6 1.61 1.97 19.47
C TRP A 6 1.29 2.92 20.62
N GLN A 7 0.01 3.21 20.86
CA GLN A 7 -0.46 4.08 21.96
C GLN A 7 0.14 5.49 21.93
N VAL A 8 0.61 5.95 20.76
CA VAL A 8 1.21 7.28 20.59
C VAL A 8 0.16 8.38 20.69
N LYS A 9 0.55 9.51 21.28
CA LYS A 9 -0.27 10.72 21.36
C LYS A 9 -0.01 11.59 20.13
N LEU A 10 -1.02 11.75 19.28
CA LEU A 10 -0.97 12.62 18.11
C LEU A 10 -1.71 13.92 18.38
N THR A 11 -1.17 15.02 17.84
CA THR A 11 -1.71 16.37 18.00
C THR A 11 -2.21 16.92 16.66
N CYS A 12 -3.20 17.80 16.71
CA CYS A 12 -3.73 18.44 15.52
C CYS A 12 -2.66 19.33 14.88
N PRO A 13 -2.34 19.16 13.58
CA PRO A 13 -1.30 19.95 12.90
C PRO A 13 -1.75 21.39 12.59
N HIS A 14 -3.04 21.68 12.72
CA HIS A 14 -3.59 23.00 12.46
C HIS A 14 -3.17 24.01 13.56
N PRO A 15 -2.51 25.13 13.21
CA PRO A 15 -2.01 26.11 14.18
C PRO A 15 -3.08 26.63 15.15
N GLU A 16 -4.29 26.88 14.64
CA GLU A 16 -5.44 27.36 15.42
C GLU A 16 -5.90 26.39 16.52
N CYS A 17 -5.47 25.14 16.45
CA CYS A 17 -5.81 24.09 17.41
C CYS A 17 -4.85 24.00 18.59
N ASN A 18 -3.73 24.74 18.60
CA ASN A 18 -2.73 24.74 19.66
C ASN A 18 -2.32 23.33 20.12
N LYS A 19 -2.00 22.45 19.16
CA LYS A 19 -1.61 21.05 19.40
C LYS A 19 -2.64 20.22 20.19
N GLU A 20 -3.94 20.50 20.03
CA GLU A 20 -5.03 19.70 20.59
C GLU A 20 -4.83 18.20 20.32
N LEU A 21 -5.03 17.37 21.35
CA LEU A 21 -4.88 15.92 21.24
C LEU A 21 -5.96 15.32 20.34
N LEU A 22 -5.53 14.46 19.42
CA LEU A 22 -6.41 13.77 18.51
C LEU A 22 -7.01 12.52 19.16
N SER A 23 -8.30 12.33 18.92
CA SER A 23 -9.08 11.17 19.36
C SER A 23 -9.32 10.22 18.20
N SER A 24 -9.43 8.90 18.48
CA SER A 24 -9.75 7.93 17.44
C SER A 24 -11.17 8.12 16.94
N ALA A 25 -11.35 8.19 15.62
CA ALA A 25 -12.64 8.29 14.94
C ALA A 25 -12.94 7.03 14.10
N GLY A 26 -12.25 5.91 14.38
CA GLY A 26 -12.45 4.63 13.70
C GLY A 26 -11.64 4.47 12.42
N LEU A 27 -12.10 3.59 11.54
CA LEU A 27 -11.48 3.34 10.24
C LEU A 27 -11.86 4.44 9.24
N HIS A 28 -10.90 4.85 8.42
CA HIS A 28 -11.17 5.71 7.29
C HIS A 28 -12.01 4.95 6.26
N GLN A 29 -13.07 5.60 5.78
CA GLN A 29 -14.03 4.98 4.85
C GLN A 29 -13.39 4.56 3.52
N LYS A 30 -12.28 5.20 3.13
CA LYS A 30 -11.60 4.91 1.86
C LYS A 30 -10.38 4.04 2.11
N ILE A 31 -10.42 2.85 1.51
CA ILE A 31 -9.25 2.01 1.33
C ILE A 31 -8.46 2.55 0.12
N ARG A 32 -7.13 2.59 0.23
CA ARG A 32 -6.27 3.03 -0.87
C ARG A 32 -5.52 1.84 -1.45
N GLN A 33 -5.59 1.67 -2.76
CA GLN A 33 -4.71 0.76 -3.47
C GLN A 33 -3.35 1.44 -3.67
N VAL A 34 -2.29 0.76 -3.23
CA VAL A 34 -0.91 1.21 -3.33
C VAL A 34 -0.22 0.50 -4.47
N VAL A 35 0.43 1.26 -5.33
CA VAL A 35 1.33 0.73 -6.35
C VAL A 35 2.72 0.55 -5.73
N ALA A 36 3.23 -0.67 -5.78
CA ALA A 36 4.57 -1.01 -5.32
C ALA A 36 5.34 -1.75 -6.43
N VAL A 37 6.62 -2.01 -6.17
CA VAL A 37 7.46 -2.80 -7.07
C VAL A 37 7.03 -4.28 -6.98
N GLY A 38 6.55 -4.84 -8.09
CA GLY A 38 6.14 -6.25 -8.19
C GLY A 38 4.86 -6.66 -7.46
N LYS A 39 4.14 -5.72 -6.85
CA LYS A 39 2.87 -6.01 -6.16
C LYS A 39 1.95 -4.79 -6.08
N MET A 40 0.68 -5.06 -5.83
CA MET A 40 -0.29 -4.06 -5.38
C MET A 40 -0.85 -4.53 -4.05
N TYR A 41 -1.13 -3.58 -3.15
CA TYR A 41 -1.75 -3.89 -1.87
C TYR A 41 -2.70 -2.77 -1.45
N PHE A 42 -3.60 -3.09 -0.53
CA PHE A 42 -4.58 -2.14 -0.02
C PHE A 42 -4.17 -1.64 1.37
N VAL A 43 -4.31 -0.35 1.60
CA VAL A 43 -4.07 0.28 2.90
C VAL A 43 -5.39 0.81 3.45
N ALA A 44 -5.72 0.33 4.64
CA ALA A 44 -6.74 0.90 5.50
C ALA A 44 -6.06 1.81 6.54
N SER A 45 -6.61 3.01 6.72
CA SER A 45 -6.07 4.02 7.64
C SER A 45 -7.03 4.26 8.80
N GLU A 46 -6.51 4.62 9.96
CA GLU A 46 -7.34 5.15 11.05
C GLU A 46 -7.68 6.62 10.77
N SER A 47 -8.92 7.00 11.04
CA SER A 47 -9.39 8.38 11.10
C SER A 47 -9.21 8.91 12.52
N LEU A 48 -8.76 10.17 12.62
CA LEU A 48 -8.51 10.85 13.88
C LEU A 48 -9.30 12.16 13.92
N ALA A 49 -10.06 12.40 14.98
CA ALA A 49 -10.88 13.60 15.13
C ALA A 49 -10.24 14.59 16.11
N CYS A 50 -10.18 15.85 15.68
CA CYS A 50 -9.83 16.98 16.54
C CYS A 50 -11.09 17.56 17.19
N ARG A 51 -11.09 17.70 18.53
CA ARG A 51 -12.24 18.26 19.26
C ARG A 51 -12.41 19.76 19.06
N ARG A 52 -11.33 20.48 18.74
CA ARG A 52 -11.30 21.94 18.59
C ARG A 52 -11.80 22.39 17.22
N CYS A 53 -11.17 21.96 16.13
CA CYS A 53 -11.61 22.34 14.78
C CYS A 53 -12.66 21.41 14.16
N LYS A 54 -13.06 20.33 14.85
CA LYS A 54 -14.03 19.32 14.39
C LYS A 54 -13.64 18.57 13.10
N ARG A 55 -12.42 18.78 12.59
CA ARG A 55 -11.92 18.08 11.39
C ARG A 55 -11.51 16.65 11.71
N THR A 56 -11.68 15.79 10.71
CA THR A 56 -11.18 14.43 10.71
C THR A 56 -9.92 14.35 9.83
N LEU A 57 -8.85 13.81 10.39
CA LEU A 57 -7.53 13.64 9.77
C LEU A 57 -7.27 12.14 9.55
N ILE A 58 -6.56 11.81 8.47
CA ILE A 58 -6.12 10.45 8.20
C ILE A 58 -4.80 10.24 8.94
N SER A 59 -4.70 9.22 9.80
CA SER A 59 -3.50 8.90 10.60
C SER A 59 -2.21 8.67 9.80
N TRP A 60 -2.33 8.45 8.50
CA TRP A 60 -1.22 8.29 7.55
C TRP A 60 -0.85 9.59 6.82
N SER A 61 -1.47 10.73 7.16
CA SER A 61 -1.07 12.01 6.58
C SER A 61 0.36 12.36 7.02
N HIS A 62 1.08 13.03 6.13
CA HIS A 62 2.46 13.42 6.37
C HIS A 62 2.64 14.17 7.70
N ASP A 63 1.75 15.11 8.01
CA ASP A 63 1.81 15.94 9.22
C ASP A 63 1.59 15.16 10.53
N LEU A 64 0.96 13.98 10.45
CA LEU A 64 0.76 13.12 11.62
C LEU A 64 1.88 12.09 11.74
N VAL A 65 2.32 11.52 10.62
CA VAL A 65 3.47 10.60 10.59
C VAL A 65 4.74 11.33 11.02
N SER A 66 4.90 12.61 10.67
CA SER A 66 6.05 13.43 11.08
C SER A 66 6.13 13.73 12.58
N GLN A 67 5.08 13.45 13.36
CA GLN A 67 5.10 13.58 14.82
C GLN A 67 5.70 12.35 15.52
N LEU A 68 5.78 11.21 14.82
CA LEU A 68 6.31 9.96 15.36
C LEU A 68 7.84 10.01 15.46
N ASP A 69 8.46 9.14 16.24
CA ASP A 69 9.90 8.91 16.17
C ASP A 69 10.28 8.18 14.87
N ILE A 70 11.58 8.19 14.56
CA ILE A 70 12.12 7.63 13.32
C ILE A 70 11.78 6.14 13.17
N GLY A 71 11.82 5.36 14.26
CA GLY A 71 11.56 3.92 14.25
C GLY A 71 10.13 3.57 13.86
N HIS A 72 9.16 4.40 14.23
CA HIS A 72 7.78 4.25 13.79
C HIS A 72 7.54 4.84 12.38
N ARG A 73 8.21 5.94 12.02
CA ARG A 73 8.07 6.55 10.68
C ARG A 73 8.46 5.58 9.56
N VAL A 74 9.53 4.82 9.74
CA VAL A 74 10.01 3.86 8.72
C VAL A 74 9.06 2.68 8.50
N GLN A 75 8.11 2.46 9.40
CA GLN A 75 7.07 1.42 9.25
C GLN A 75 5.91 1.87 8.35
N PHE A 76 5.95 3.08 7.79
CA PHE A 76 4.98 3.56 6.79
C PHE A 76 5.57 3.38 5.38
N PRO A 77 5.32 2.25 4.70
CA PRO A 77 5.99 1.92 3.45
C PRO A 77 5.51 2.74 2.25
N CYS A 78 4.40 3.48 2.37
CA CYS A 78 3.82 4.21 1.26
C CYS A 78 3.43 5.64 1.60
N ILE A 79 3.50 6.48 0.57
CA ILE A 79 3.07 7.87 0.58
C ILE A 79 1.61 7.91 0.14
N LEU A 80 0.74 8.42 1.02
CA LEU A 80 -0.67 8.63 0.72
C LEU A 80 -0.93 10.10 0.38
N THR A 81 -1.68 10.32 -0.70
CA THR A 81 -2.26 11.63 -1.05
C THR A 81 -3.79 11.56 -0.98
N SER A 82 -4.47 12.66 -1.24
CA SER A 82 -5.94 12.71 -1.26
C SER A 82 -6.57 11.76 -2.29
N LYS A 83 -5.86 11.45 -3.38
CA LYS A 83 -6.37 10.65 -4.51
C LYS A 83 -5.57 9.37 -4.77
N LEU A 84 -4.26 9.37 -4.52
CA LEU A 84 -3.33 8.33 -4.94
C LEU A 84 -2.50 7.79 -3.77
N ALA A 85 -1.99 6.57 -3.92
CA ALA A 85 -1.05 5.97 -2.98
C ALA A 85 0.09 5.27 -3.73
N CYS A 86 1.30 5.47 -3.27
CA CYS A 86 2.50 4.98 -3.92
C CYS A 86 3.51 4.51 -2.88
N ASP A 87 4.11 3.34 -3.09
CA ASP A 87 5.16 2.83 -2.22
C ASP A 87 6.40 3.75 -2.28
N ALA A 88 7.09 3.88 -1.15
CA ALA A 88 8.28 4.71 -1.02
C ALA A 88 9.40 4.26 -1.97
N GLU A 89 9.49 2.97 -2.29
CA GLU A 89 10.44 2.45 -3.28
C GLU A 89 10.15 2.98 -4.68
N VAL A 90 8.87 2.97 -5.08
CA VAL A 90 8.44 3.53 -6.38
C VAL A 90 8.69 5.03 -6.41
N ALA A 91 8.42 5.74 -5.32
CA ALA A 91 8.76 7.15 -5.19
C ALA A 91 10.27 7.40 -5.27
N SER A 92 11.09 6.47 -4.77
CA SER A 92 12.55 6.53 -4.88
C SER A 92 13.02 6.36 -6.32
N LEU A 93 12.45 5.38 -7.05
CA LEU A 93 12.69 5.19 -8.48
C LEU A 93 12.36 6.45 -9.30
N MET A 94 11.28 7.16 -8.95
CA MET A 94 10.91 8.44 -9.59
C MET A 94 11.87 9.58 -9.28
N ARG A 95 12.56 9.56 -8.13
CA ARG A 95 13.51 10.61 -7.73
C ARG A 95 14.90 10.44 -8.37
N GLN A 96 15.26 9.24 -8.79
CA GLN A 96 16.54 8.95 -9.47
C GLN A 96 16.54 9.56 -10.88
N ARG A 97 16.71 10.88 -10.95
CA ARG A 97 16.77 11.67 -12.19
C ARG A 97 18.14 11.51 -12.86
N GLY A 98 18.28 10.44 -13.64
CA GLY A 98 19.16 10.47 -14.82
C GLY A 98 18.40 11.09 -16.00
N MET A 99 19.11 11.73 -16.94
CA MET A 99 18.59 12.37 -18.17
C MET A 99 17.65 11.49 -19.03
N VAL A 100 17.59 10.18 -18.72
CA VAL A 100 16.83 9.14 -19.42
C VAL A 100 16.03 8.29 -18.41
N SER A 101 15.24 8.94 -17.55
CA SER A 101 14.28 8.27 -16.64
C SER A 101 12.89 8.88 -16.80
N SER A 102 12.30 8.69 -17.98
CA SER A 102 10.92 9.11 -18.26
C SER A 102 9.93 8.25 -17.46
N SER A 103 8.74 8.79 -17.19
CA SER A 103 7.63 8.07 -16.55
C SER A 103 7.30 6.75 -17.26
N ILE A 104 7.52 6.67 -18.58
CA ILE A 104 7.36 5.47 -19.40
C ILE A 104 8.33 4.37 -18.98
N GLN A 105 9.60 4.69 -18.73
CA GLN A 105 10.59 3.69 -18.30
C GLN A 105 10.26 3.15 -16.90
N ILE A 106 9.77 4.00 -16.00
CA ILE A 106 9.32 3.57 -14.68
C ILE A 106 8.11 2.66 -14.81
N GLN A 107 7.13 3.04 -15.65
CA GLN A 107 5.97 2.21 -15.92
C GLN A 107 6.38 0.84 -16.50
N ARG A 108 7.32 0.81 -17.44
CA ARG A 108 7.83 -0.44 -18.03
C ARG A 108 8.51 -1.32 -16.97
N LYS A 109 9.38 -0.74 -16.14
CA LYS A 109 10.03 -1.45 -15.02
C LYS A 109 9.01 -2.03 -14.04
N LEU A 110 7.95 -1.27 -13.73
CA LEU A 110 6.88 -1.75 -12.87
C LEU A 110 6.14 -2.92 -13.54
N GLN A 111 5.81 -2.81 -14.83
CA GLN A 111 5.15 -3.88 -15.57
C GLN A 111 6.00 -5.16 -15.58
N GLU A 112 7.26 -5.06 -16.01
CA GLU A 112 8.22 -6.18 -16.05
C GLU A 112 8.29 -6.90 -14.69
N ARG A 113 8.38 -6.13 -13.59
CA ARG A 113 8.49 -6.71 -12.26
C ARG A 113 7.19 -7.33 -11.76
N HIS A 114 6.03 -6.78 -12.12
CA HIS A 114 4.74 -7.39 -11.81
C HIS A 114 4.55 -8.68 -12.59
N ASP A 115 4.91 -8.71 -13.87
CA ASP A 115 4.85 -9.89 -14.74
C ASP A 115 5.71 -11.02 -14.15
N GLU A 116 6.94 -10.72 -13.76
CA GLU A 116 7.87 -11.69 -13.16
C GLU A 116 7.32 -12.29 -11.86
N VAL A 117 6.86 -11.44 -10.93
CA VAL A 117 6.29 -11.91 -9.66
C VAL A 117 5.00 -12.69 -9.89
N TRP A 118 4.17 -12.29 -10.85
CA TRP A 118 2.94 -12.99 -11.19
C TRP A 118 3.21 -14.36 -11.79
N MET A 119 4.20 -14.46 -12.68
CA MET A 119 4.62 -15.72 -13.27
C MET A 119 5.13 -16.68 -12.19
N GLN A 120 5.94 -16.21 -11.25
CA GLN A 120 6.41 -17.01 -10.11
C GLN A 120 5.25 -17.54 -9.27
N LYS A 121 4.27 -16.68 -8.92
CA LYS A 121 3.07 -17.08 -8.19
C LYS A 121 2.20 -18.08 -8.96
N THR A 122 2.12 -17.93 -10.28
CA THR A 122 1.38 -18.84 -11.15
C THR A 122 2.04 -20.22 -11.17
N VAL A 123 3.37 -20.28 -11.28
CA VAL A 123 4.12 -21.54 -11.19
C VAL A 123 3.88 -22.22 -9.85
N GLN A 124 3.97 -21.47 -8.75
CA GLN A 124 3.72 -22.00 -7.40
C GLN A 124 2.30 -22.57 -7.29
N TYR A 125 1.29 -21.80 -7.72
CA TYR A 125 -0.11 -22.24 -7.71
C TYR A 125 -0.29 -23.57 -8.45
N LEU A 126 0.28 -23.70 -9.65
CA LEU A 126 0.19 -24.92 -10.45
C LEU A 126 0.92 -26.10 -9.79
N GLN A 127 2.03 -25.86 -9.09
CA GLN A 127 2.73 -26.89 -8.31
C GLN A 127 1.88 -27.35 -7.11
N ASP A 128 1.25 -26.42 -6.38
CA ASP A 128 0.38 -26.73 -5.25
C ASP A 128 -0.87 -27.50 -5.67
N CYS A 129 -1.46 -27.16 -6.82
CA CYS A 129 -2.55 -27.92 -7.44
C CYS A 129 -2.13 -29.36 -7.75
N LYS A 130 -0.94 -29.57 -8.32
CA LYS A 130 -0.42 -30.91 -8.59
C LYS A 130 -0.17 -31.70 -7.31
N ALA A 131 0.48 -31.10 -6.31
CA ALA A 131 0.79 -31.74 -5.04
C ALA A 131 -0.48 -32.12 -4.26
N SER A 132 -1.49 -31.25 -4.25
CA SER A 132 -2.78 -31.54 -3.62
C SER A 132 -3.51 -32.68 -4.33
N ALA A 133 -3.55 -32.72 -5.68
CA ALA A 133 -4.17 -33.83 -6.41
C ALA A 133 -3.60 -35.20 -6.01
N VAL A 134 -2.27 -35.29 -5.87
CA VAL A 134 -1.58 -36.50 -5.40
C VAL A 134 -1.96 -36.86 -3.96
N THR A 135 -2.02 -35.86 -3.06
CA THR A 135 -2.32 -36.06 -1.64
C THR A 135 -3.74 -36.55 -1.40
N TRP A 136 -4.72 -36.09 -2.20
CA TRP A 136 -6.12 -36.49 -2.08
C TRP A 136 -6.46 -37.82 -2.78
N GLY A 137 -5.45 -38.58 -3.23
CA GLY A 137 -5.65 -39.87 -3.91
C GLY A 137 -6.41 -39.75 -5.23
N ARG A 138 -6.49 -38.55 -5.81
CA ARG A 138 -7.18 -38.30 -7.09
C ARG A 138 -6.24 -38.66 -8.25
N ILE A 139 -6.61 -39.70 -9.00
CA ILE A 139 -5.90 -40.16 -10.21
C ILE A 139 -5.93 -39.09 -11.31
N LEU A 140 -6.93 -38.20 -11.27
CA LEU A 140 -7.08 -37.04 -12.16
C LEU A 140 -7.27 -35.77 -11.32
N PRO A 141 -6.54 -34.69 -11.59
CA PRO A 141 -6.85 -33.41 -10.96
C PRO A 141 -8.28 -33.04 -11.37
N GLY A 142 -9.22 -33.08 -10.42
CA GLY A 142 -10.51 -32.40 -10.61
C GLY A 142 -10.23 -30.96 -11.03
N PRO A 143 -11.13 -30.28 -11.78
CA PRO A 143 -10.80 -29.00 -12.38
C PRO A 143 -10.42 -28.00 -11.28
N PHE A 144 -9.12 -27.76 -11.13
CA PHE A 144 -8.64 -26.63 -10.37
C PHE A 144 -9.06 -25.39 -11.13
N GLU A 145 -9.41 -24.33 -10.40
CA GLU A 145 -9.64 -23.05 -11.05
C GLU A 145 -8.39 -22.66 -11.87
N PRO A 146 -8.56 -22.06 -13.05
CA PRO A 146 -7.42 -21.54 -13.78
C PRO A 146 -6.71 -20.50 -12.92
N ALA A 147 -5.39 -20.42 -13.06
CA ALA A 147 -4.61 -19.39 -12.39
C ALA A 147 -5.23 -18.01 -12.69
N PRO A 148 -5.44 -17.14 -11.69
CA PRO A 148 -6.08 -15.85 -11.93
C PRO A 148 -5.29 -15.03 -12.96
N ALA A 149 -6.01 -14.19 -13.71
CA ALA A 149 -5.35 -13.21 -14.58
C ALA A 149 -4.63 -12.15 -13.73
N MET A 150 -3.46 -11.72 -14.19
CA MET A 150 -2.72 -10.67 -13.50
C MET A 150 -3.50 -9.35 -13.52
N PRO A 151 -3.66 -8.68 -12.37
CA PRO A 151 -4.21 -7.32 -12.33
C PRO A 151 -3.37 -6.35 -13.16
N PRO A 152 -3.98 -5.40 -13.88
CA PRO A 152 -3.24 -4.44 -14.68
C PRO A 152 -2.47 -3.46 -13.80
N VAL A 153 -1.20 -3.20 -14.15
CA VAL A 153 -0.42 -2.14 -13.51
C VAL A 153 -0.98 -0.78 -13.94
N PRO A 154 -1.16 0.19 -13.03
CA PRO A 154 -1.67 1.51 -13.38
C PRO A 154 -0.82 2.20 -14.43
N LYS A 155 -1.49 2.69 -15.48
CA LYS A 155 -0.85 3.39 -16.59
C LYS A 155 -0.80 4.90 -16.32
N HIS A 156 0.26 5.56 -16.79
CA HIS A 156 0.31 7.02 -16.81
C HIS A 156 -0.82 7.56 -17.70
N ARG A 157 -1.67 8.45 -17.17
CA ARG A 157 -2.61 9.23 -17.98
C ARG A 157 -1.90 10.51 -18.37
N GLY A 158 -1.44 10.58 -19.62
CA GLY A 158 -0.90 11.80 -20.22
C GLY A 158 -1.98 12.79 -20.56
#